data_AF-A0A529T9P7-F1
#
_entry.id   AF-A0A529T9P7-F1
#
_cell.length_a   1.000
_cell.length_b   1.000
_cell.length_c   1.000
_cell.angle_alpha   90.00
_cell.angle_beta   90.00
_cell.angle_gamma   90.00
#
_symmetry.space_group_name_H-M   'P 1'
#
loop_
_entity.id
_entity.type
_entity.pdbx_description
1 polymer ?
#
loop_
_entity_poly.entity_id
_entity_poly.type
_entity_poly.pdbx_seq_one_letter_code
_entity_poly.pdbx_strand_id
1 'polypeptide(L)' 'DCLPQVAVSDDAATKIRLGNPVIIRGRDAPVEAEEACATARGRLVAIGAIEQGMFKPKRVFAG' A
#
# COMPACT_ATOMS: atom_id res chain seq x y z
N ASP A 1 16.99 6.15 4.91
CA ASP A 1 16.39 5.53 3.70
C ASP A 1 14.92 5.89 3.60
N CYS A 2 14.39 6.12 2.40
CA CYS A 2 12.96 6.36 2.20
C CYS A 2 12.23 5.03 2.00
N LEU A 3 11.07 4.85 2.65
CA LEU A 3 10.23 3.67 2.46
C LEU A 3 9.72 3.58 1.01
N PRO A 4 9.66 2.39 0.40
CA PRO A 4 9.06 2.21 -0.91
C PRO A 4 7.60 2.69 -0.89
N GLN A 5 7.25 3.51 -1.89
CA GLN A 5 5.91 4.07 -2.01
C GLN A 5 5.20 3.46 -3.20
N VAL A 6 3.96 3.02 -2.98
CA VAL A 6 3.13 2.33 -3.96
C VAL A 6 1.85 3.10 -4.15
N ALA A 7 1.63 3.58 -5.37
CA ALA A 7 0.39 4.21 -5.77
C ALA A 7 -0.68 3.14 -5.96
N VAL A 8 -1.84 3.34 -5.36
CA VAL A 8 -2.99 2.44 -5.43
C VAL A 8 -4.19 3.16 -6.05
N SER A 9 -5.11 2.39 -6.63
CA SER A 9 -6.40 2.91 -7.08
C SER A 9 -7.31 3.27 -5.90
N ASP A 10 -8.37 4.02 -6.15
CA ASP A 10 -9.35 4.40 -5.10
C ASP A 10 -10.07 3.17 -4.51
N ASP A 11 -10.36 2.15 -5.32
CA ASP A 11 -10.92 0.87 -4.84
C ASP A 11 -9.96 0.15 -3.88
N ALA A 12 -8.68 0.06 -4.26
CA ALA A 12 -7.66 -0.54 -3.43
C ALA A 12 -7.44 0.27 -2.14
N ALA A 13 -7.47 1.60 -2.22
CA ALA A 13 -7.40 2.48 -1.04
C ALA A 13 -8.57 2.24 -0.08
N THR A 14 -9.79 2.04 -0.60
CA THR A 14 -10.97 1.72 0.22
C THR A 14 -10.80 0.39 0.93
N LYS A 15 -10.34 -0.64 0.23
CA LYS A 15 -10.03 -1.96 0.82
C LYS A 15 -8.96 -1.87 1.90
N ILE A 16 -7.87 -1.16 1.62
CA ILE A 16 -6.77 -0.91 2.58
C ILE A 16 -7.30 -0.24 3.85
N ARG A 17 -8.15 0.80 3.72
CA ARG A 17 -8.75 1.51 4.87
C ARG A 17 -9.60 0.60 5.76
N LEU A 18 -10.18 -0.45 5.19
CA LEU A 18 -10.91 -1.49 5.90
C LEU A 18 -10.01 -2.61 6.44
N GLY A 19 -8.69 -2.48 6.33
CA GLY A 19 -7.71 -3.47 6.77
C GLY A 19 -7.49 -4.63 5.79
N ASN A 20 -8.08 -4.58 4.59
CA ASN A 20 -7.95 -5.65 3.62
C ASN A 20 -6.63 -5.54 2.83
N PRO A 21 -5.92 -6.66 2.62
CA PRO A 21 -4.76 -6.67 1.75
C PRO A 21 -5.16 -6.48 0.29
N VAL A 22 -4.28 -5.87 -0.51
CA VAL A 22 -4.53 -5.60 -1.93
C VAL A 22 -3.35 -5.99 -2.80
N ILE A 23 -3.63 -6.49 -4.01
CA ILE A 23 -2.58 -6.78 -5.00
C ILE A 23 -1.97 -5.46 -5.44
N ILE A 24 -0.65 -5.34 -5.31
CA ILE A 24 0.09 -4.23 -5.90
C ILE A 24 0.38 -4.58 -7.35
N ARG A 25 0.06 -3.66 -8.25
CA ARG A 25 0.26 -3.82 -9.69
C ARG A 25 1.08 -2.65 -10.21
N GLY A 26 1.96 -2.95 -11.15
CA GLY A 26 2.85 -1.96 -11.76
C GLY A 26 4.13 -2.63 -12.22
N ARG A 27 4.78 -2.05 -13.22
CA ARG A 27 6.04 -2.58 -13.77
C ARG A 27 7.14 -2.67 -12.69
N ASP A 28 7.17 -1.70 -11.79
CA ASP A 28 8.19 -1.56 -10.75
C ASP A 28 7.60 -1.82 -9.35
N ALA A 29 6.48 -2.56 -9.27
CA ALA A 29 5.87 -2.90 -7.99
C ALA A 29 6.80 -3.85 -7.21
N PRO A 30 7.15 -3.53 -5.95
CA PRO A 30 7.94 -4.43 -5.12
C PRO A 30 7.18 -5.74 -4.89
N VAL A 31 7.90 -6.86 -4.85
CA VAL A 31 7.33 -8.18 -4.49
C VAL A 31 7.38 -8.40 -2.97
N GLU A 32 8.43 -7.89 -2.32
CA GLU A 32 8.68 -8.01 -0.88
C GLU A 32 9.18 -6.67 -0.32
N ALA A 33 8.63 -6.23 0.81
CA ALA A 33 9.11 -5.08 1.58
C ALA A 33 8.58 -5.16 3.02
N GLU A 34 9.46 -5.11 4.03
CA GLU A 34 9.02 -5.16 5.45
C GLU A 34 8.17 -3.95 5.86
N GLU A 35 8.44 -2.80 5.22
CA GLU A 35 7.71 -1.56 5.40
C GLU A 35 7.59 -0.79 4.07
N ALA A 36 6.38 -0.36 3.73
CA ALA A 36 6.02 0.35 2.52
C ALA A 36 4.84 1.31 2.77
N CYS A 37 4.76 2.37 1.97
CA CYS A 37 3.71 3.37 2.02
C CYS A 37 2.72 3.20 0.86
N ALA A 38 1.44 2.98 1.15
CA ALA A 38 0.40 3.03 0.14
C ALA A 38 -0.12 4.46 0.00
N THR A 39 -0.20 4.96 -1.25
CA THR A 39 -0.73 6.29 -1.56
C THR A 39 -1.84 6.24 -2.59
N ALA A 40 -2.85 7.10 -2.45
CA ALA A 40 -3.89 7.31 -3.43
C ALA A 40 -3.98 8.80 -3.75
N ARG A 41 -3.91 9.16 -5.03
CA ARG A 41 -3.95 10.56 -5.50
C ARG A 41 -2.94 11.47 -4.77
N GLY A 42 -1.73 10.96 -4.51
CA GLY A 42 -0.67 11.68 -3.81
C GLY A 42 -0.86 11.82 -2.28
N ARG A 43 -1.88 11.18 -1.69
CA ARG A 43 -2.12 11.19 -0.24
C ARG A 43 -1.78 9.84 0.38
N LEU A 44 -1.18 9.86 1.57
CA LEU A 44 -0.89 8.66 2.35
C LEU A 44 -2.19 7.98 2.80
N VAL A 45 -2.32 6.68 2.50
CA VAL A 45 -3.47 5.87 2.87
C VAL A 45 -3.12 4.93 4.01
N ALA A 46 -1.97 4.26 3.93
CA ALA A 46 -1.52 3.32 4.95
C ALA A 46 0.00 3.10 4.91
N ILE A 47 0.55 2.65 6.03
CA ILE A 47 1.85 2.00 6.12
C ILE A 47 1.62 0.52 6.37
N GLY A 48 2.38 -0.33 5.69
CA GLY A 48 2.20 -1.78 5.70
C GLY A 48 3.43 -2.52 5.20
N ALA A 49 3.34 -3.85 5.12
CA ALA A 49 4.35 -4.67 4.44
C ALA A 49 3.88 -5.01 3.02
N ILE A 50 4.81 -5.37 2.16
CA ILE A 50 4.53 -6.04 0.89
C ILE A 50 5.04 -7.46 1.03
N GLU A 51 4.16 -8.43 0.84
CA GLU A 51 4.49 -9.86 0.88
C GLU A 51 3.84 -10.53 -0.32
N GLN A 52 4.61 -11.25 -1.12
CA GLN A 52 4.13 -11.94 -2.33
C GLN A 52 3.36 -11.01 -3.28
N GLY A 53 3.80 -9.75 -3.41
CA GLY A 53 3.15 -8.73 -4.25
C GLY A 53 1.84 -8.17 -3.68
N MET A 54 1.50 -8.48 -2.43
CA MET A 54 0.33 -7.96 -1.72
C MET A 54 0.73 -6.88 -0.73
N PHE A 55 0.08 -5.72 -0.78
CA PHE A 55 0.16 -4.76 0.32
C PHE A 55 -0.68 -5.26 1.49
N LYS A 56 -0.06 -5.42 2.66
CA LYS A 56 -0.70 -5.79 3.92
C LYS A 56 -0.70 -4.59 4.87
N PRO A 57 -1.83 -3.90 5.08
CA PRO A 57 -1.87 -2.71 5.91
C PRO A 57 -1.59 -3.03 7.38
N LYS A 58 -0.68 -2.27 8.00
CA LYS A 58 -0.39 -2.32 9.44
C LYS A 58 -0.98 -1.11 10.18
N ARG A 59 -0.89 0.07 9.56
CA ARG A 59 -1.46 1.31 10.09
C ARG A 59 -2.14 2.08 8.97
N VAL A 60 -3.45 2.25 9.08
CA VAL A 60 -4.27 3.02 8.14
C VAL A 60 -4.41 4.46 8.64
N PHE A 61 -4.44 5.40 7.70
CA PHE A 61 -4.67 6.81 7.99
C PHE A 61 -6.08 7.19 7.53
N ALA A 62 -6.88 7.73 8.43
CA ALA A 62 -8.14 8.36 8.10
C ALA A 62 -7.84 9.76 7.56
N GLY A 63 -8.09 9.95 6.26
CA GLY A 63 -8.03 11.23 5.56
C GLY A 63 -9.23 11.36 4.65
#